data_AF-A0A3M1B9E7-F1
#
_entry.id   AF-A0A3M1B9E7-F1
#
_cell.length_a   1.000
_cell.length_b   1.000
_cell.length_c   1.000
_cell.angle_alpha   90.00
_cell.angle_beta   90.00
_cell.angle_gamma   90.00
#
_symmetry.space_group_name_H-M   'P 1'
#
loop_
_entity.id
_entity.type
_entity.pdbx_description
1 polymer ?
#
loop_
_entity_poly.entity_id
_entity_poly.type
_entity_poly.pdbx_seq_one_letter_code
_entity_poly.pdbx_strand_id
1 'polypeptide(L)'
;MKKLVVTLLSFVMVVMALNAQIEPSKALSKAGKALSSYNLDPSSNKAKLDEALELIEIAANSPETNGSFKTWNTRGEIYDALASVDFNQLIIDQSHVPAHPESAFTAVESFQKAYELAKKKYEFKDALKGLASAASKLNIFANSYIQQKKYGEAFKALELVYTVNNFLKEQGKDPVVNDEELDNHVFVMAFCAQLSGDKESAKKYYKQLYDAGTEEATVYAQYFNLLNEEGDPNAL
;
A
#
# COMPACT_ATOMS: atom_id res chain seq x y z
N MET A 1 -10.48 54.78 9.92
CA MET A 1 -10.78 53.36 9.65
C MET A 1 -9.83 52.70 8.64
N LYS A 2 -9.44 53.35 7.53
CA LYS A 2 -8.50 52.74 6.55
C LYS A 2 -7.10 52.44 7.09
N LYS A 3 -6.59 53.19 8.08
CA LYS A 3 -5.27 52.97 8.69
C LYS A 3 -5.23 51.91 9.79
N LEU A 4 -6.38 51.46 10.30
CA LEU A 4 -6.47 50.42 11.34
C LEU A 4 -6.57 49.01 10.74
N VAL A 5 -7.14 48.89 9.54
CA VAL A 5 -7.27 47.61 8.81
C VAL A 5 -5.92 47.14 8.25
N VAL A 6 -5.05 48.07 7.85
CA VAL A 6 -3.71 47.75 7.30
C VAL A 6 -2.77 47.19 8.37
N THR A 7 -2.93 47.62 9.63
CA THR A 7 -2.10 47.14 10.76
C THR A 7 -2.53 45.77 11.28
N LEU A 8 -3.82 45.40 11.17
CA LEU A 8 -4.30 44.06 11.52
C LEU A 8 -3.91 43.01 10.47
N LEU A 9 -3.91 43.36 9.19
CA LEU A 9 -3.48 42.45 8.11
C LEU A 9 -1.98 42.14 8.12
N SER A 10 -1.16 43.06 8.61
CA SER A 10 0.29 42.85 8.74
C SER A 10 0.65 41.95 9.93
N PHE A 11 -0.19 41.87 10.96
CA PHE A 11 0.02 40.96 12.09
C PHE A 11 -0.34 39.50 11.73
N VAL A 12 -1.34 39.28 10.86
CA VAL A 12 -1.73 37.92 10.42
C VAL A 12 -0.69 37.29 9.49
N MET A 13 0.06 38.07 8.71
CA MET A 13 1.13 37.53 7.85
C MET A 13 2.43 37.18 8.60
N VAL A 14 2.69 37.78 9.77
CA VAL A 14 3.92 37.50 10.54
C VAL A 14 3.79 36.25 11.41
N VAL A 15 2.57 35.86 11.83
CA VAL A 15 2.37 34.63 12.64
C VAL A 15 2.50 33.35 11.79
N MET A 16 2.42 33.43 10.46
CA MET A 16 2.70 32.28 9.59
C MET A 16 4.20 31.99 9.40
N ALA A 17 5.10 32.89 9.82
CA ALA A 17 6.54 32.75 9.65
C ALA A 17 7.27 32.18 10.88
N LEU A 18 6.55 31.79 11.95
CA LEU A 18 7.14 31.44 13.25
C LEU A 18 7.11 29.96 13.63
N ASN A 19 6.66 29.07 12.76
CA ASN A 19 7.05 27.67 12.84
C ASN A 19 8.23 27.49 11.89
N ALA A 20 9.43 27.23 12.43
CA ALA A 20 10.58 26.84 11.65
C ALA A 20 10.27 25.53 10.90
N GLN A 21 9.63 25.61 9.73
CA GLN A 21 9.46 24.47 8.84
C GLN A 21 10.86 24.01 8.45
N ILE A 22 11.22 22.78 8.85
CA ILE A 22 12.44 22.14 8.41
C ILE A 22 12.43 22.14 6.88
N GLU A 23 13.50 22.63 6.25
CA GLU A 23 13.63 22.61 4.79
C GLU A 23 13.38 21.18 4.26
N PRO A 24 12.56 21.00 3.21
CA PRO A 24 12.16 19.67 2.70
C PRO A 24 13.34 18.73 2.43
N SER A 25 14.43 19.22 1.84
CA SER A 25 15.65 18.45 1.61
C SER A 25 16.36 18.03 2.90
N LYS A 26 16.35 18.89 3.94
CA LYS A 26 16.84 18.54 5.28
C LYS A 26 15.91 17.53 5.96
N ALA A 27 14.59 17.66 5.80
CA ALA A 27 13.61 16.72 6.33
C ALA A 27 13.84 15.33 5.74
N LEU A 28 13.99 15.21 4.41
CA LEU A 28 14.31 13.95 3.73
C LEU A 28 15.59 13.29 4.28
N SER A 29 16.66 14.08 4.44
CA SER A 29 17.93 13.58 4.97
C SER A 29 17.79 13.08 6.42
N LYS A 30 17.04 13.80 7.25
CA LYS A 30 16.79 13.40 8.64
C LYS A 30 15.86 12.19 8.72
N ALA A 31 14.84 12.09 7.87
CA ALA A 31 13.94 10.93 7.79
C ALA A 31 14.73 9.64 7.51
N GLY A 32 15.62 9.66 6.51
CA GLY A 32 16.48 8.51 6.20
C GLY A 32 17.42 8.13 7.35
N LYS A 33 17.95 9.10 8.10
CA LYS A 33 18.77 8.84 9.30
C LYS A 33 17.94 8.25 10.44
N ALA A 34 16.75 8.78 10.69
CA ALA A 34 15.85 8.29 11.72
C ALA A 34 15.41 6.83 11.41
N LEU A 35 15.05 6.54 10.16
CA LEU A 35 14.80 5.18 9.70
C LEU A 35 16.02 4.27 9.90
N SER A 36 17.21 4.74 9.54
CA SER A 36 18.45 3.95 9.72
C SER A 36 18.69 3.62 11.20
N SER A 37 18.45 4.56 12.11
CA SER A 37 18.54 4.33 13.56
C SER A 37 17.48 3.34 14.05
N TYR A 38 16.25 3.44 13.55
CA TYR A 38 15.21 2.46 13.84
C TYR A 38 15.63 1.05 13.39
N ASN A 39 16.08 0.89 12.16
CA ASN A 39 16.48 -0.41 11.60
C ASN A 39 17.66 -1.07 12.36
N LEU A 40 18.53 -0.27 13.00
CA LEU A 40 19.65 -0.79 13.78
C LEU A 40 19.20 -1.44 15.10
N ASP A 41 18.19 -0.86 15.76
CA ASP A 41 17.59 -1.41 16.97
C ASP A 41 16.12 -1.01 17.07
N PRO A 42 15.22 -1.75 16.40
CA PRO A 42 13.79 -1.45 16.39
C PRO A 42 13.15 -1.46 17.78
N SER A 43 13.74 -2.21 18.72
CA SER A 43 13.21 -2.36 20.07
C SER A 43 13.43 -1.10 20.92
N SER A 44 14.63 -0.51 20.82
CA SER A 44 15.01 0.69 21.59
C SER A 44 14.73 2.00 20.87
N ASN A 45 14.61 1.99 19.53
CA ASN A 45 14.47 3.19 18.70
C ASN A 45 13.08 3.36 18.09
N LYS A 46 12.01 2.88 18.74
CA LYS A 46 10.63 3.00 18.24
C LYS A 46 10.25 4.44 17.86
N ALA A 47 10.58 5.41 18.72
CA ALA A 47 10.31 6.83 18.47
C ALA A 47 11.03 7.40 17.23
N LYS A 48 12.08 6.73 16.73
CA LYS A 48 12.75 7.12 15.49
C LYS A 48 11.94 6.76 14.25
N LEU A 49 11.07 5.76 14.31
CA LEU A 49 10.15 5.49 13.23
C LEU A 49 9.09 6.59 13.12
N ASP A 50 8.56 7.05 14.25
CA ASP A 50 7.63 8.19 14.30
C ASP A 50 8.29 9.47 13.77
N GLU A 51 9.51 9.77 14.21
CA GLU A 51 10.30 10.90 13.67
C GLU A 51 10.51 10.77 12.16
N ALA A 52 10.79 9.55 11.66
CA ALA A 52 10.96 9.32 10.23
C ALA A 52 9.67 9.60 9.44
N LEU A 53 8.51 9.14 9.95
CA LEU A 53 7.19 9.36 9.37
C LEU A 53 6.86 10.86 9.26
N GLU A 54 7.02 11.61 10.35
CA GLU A 54 6.76 13.05 10.34
C GLU A 54 7.63 13.79 9.32
N LEU A 55 8.93 13.46 9.28
CA LEU A 55 9.89 14.15 8.41
C LEU A 55 9.72 13.78 6.94
N ILE A 56 9.38 12.52 6.63
CA ILE A 56 9.22 12.11 5.23
C ILE A 56 7.99 12.73 4.60
N GLU A 57 6.93 12.97 5.36
CA GLU A 57 5.74 13.66 4.87
C GLU A 57 6.01 15.13 4.53
N ILE A 58 6.90 15.81 5.26
CA ILE A 58 7.36 17.17 4.89
C ILE A 58 8.04 17.13 3.50
N ALA A 59 8.88 16.13 3.26
CA ALA A 59 9.58 15.98 2.00
C ALA A 59 8.67 15.52 0.85
N ALA A 60 7.77 14.58 1.07
CA ALA A 60 6.88 14.02 0.05
C ALA A 60 5.83 15.03 -0.43
N ASN A 61 5.41 15.96 0.43
CA ASN A 61 4.41 16.98 0.10
C ASN A 61 5.01 18.28 -0.46
N SER A 62 6.34 18.40 -0.53
CA SER A 62 7.01 19.58 -1.08
C SER A 62 7.36 19.42 -2.57
N PRO A 63 7.05 20.40 -3.43
CA PRO A 63 7.51 20.44 -4.82
C PRO A 63 9.04 20.37 -4.98
N GLU A 64 9.80 20.77 -3.95
CA GLU A 64 11.27 20.72 -3.96
C GLU A 64 11.80 19.28 -4.06
N THR A 65 11.14 18.35 -3.36
CA THR A 65 11.65 16.99 -3.13
C THR A 65 10.75 15.91 -3.71
N ASN A 66 9.47 16.18 -3.96
CA ASN A 66 8.50 15.20 -4.45
C ASN A 66 8.72 14.76 -5.91
N GLY A 67 9.59 15.43 -6.66
CA GLY A 67 9.98 15.03 -8.01
C GLY A 67 11.14 14.02 -8.05
N SER A 68 11.59 13.50 -6.92
CA SER A 68 12.78 12.64 -6.84
C SER A 68 12.48 11.21 -6.40
N PHE A 69 13.13 10.24 -7.05
CA PHE A 69 13.15 8.83 -6.65
C PHE A 69 13.42 8.67 -5.15
N LYS A 70 14.43 9.38 -4.64
CA LYS A 70 14.90 9.25 -3.25
C LYS A 70 13.78 9.53 -2.23
N THR A 71 12.98 10.56 -2.45
CA THR A 71 11.87 10.90 -1.56
C THR A 71 10.86 9.75 -1.46
N TRP A 72 10.41 9.25 -2.61
CA TRP A 72 9.39 8.21 -2.65
C TRP A 72 9.92 6.85 -2.22
N ASN A 73 11.17 6.52 -2.54
CA ASN A 73 11.80 5.29 -2.05
C ASN A 73 11.94 5.32 -0.53
N THR A 74 12.44 6.42 0.05
CA THR A 74 12.55 6.55 1.51
C THR A 74 11.17 6.55 2.19
N ARG A 75 10.15 7.15 1.57
CA ARG A 75 8.76 7.05 2.06
C ARG A 75 8.27 5.60 2.06
N GLY A 76 8.48 4.88 0.96
CA GLY A 76 8.15 3.46 0.87
C GLY A 76 8.83 2.64 1.96
N GLU A 77 10.13 2.84 2.18
CA GLU A 77 10.91 2.13 3.22
C GLU A 77 10.39 2.42 4.63
N ILE A 78 10.01 3.67 4.93
CA ILE A 78 9.47 4.05 6.24
C ILE A 78 8.10 3.40 6.48
N TYR A 79 7.21 3.45 5.48
CA TYR A 79 5.90 2.83 5.60
C TYR A 79 5.98 1.29 5.60
N ASP A 80 6.95 0.69 4.91
CA ASP A 80 7.20 -0.75 4.97
C ASP A 80 7.74 -1.19 6.34
N ALA A 81 8.58 -0.35 6.96
CA ALA A 81 9.03 -0.55 8.34
C ALA A 81 7.85 -0.44 9.32
N LEU A 82 6.94 0.52 9.13
CA LEU A 82 5.71 0.63 9.92
C LEU A 82 4.81 -0.59 9.74
N ALA A 83 4.61 -1.05 8.51
CA ALA A 83 3.85 -2.28 8.22
C ALA A 83 4.49 -3.52 8.85
N SER A 84 5.82 -3.55 8.97
CA SER A 84 6.54 -4.64 9.64
C SER A 84 6.16 -4.78 11.11
N VAL A 85 5.76 -3.70 11.79
CA VAL A 85 5.32 -3.74 13.19
C VAL A 85 4.09 -4.62 13.34
N ASP A 86 3.05 -4.36 12.56
CA ASP A 86 1.80 -5.14 12.60
C ASP A 86 1.97 -6.53 11.99
N PHE A 87 2.73 -6.63 10.89
CA PHE A 87 3.03 -7.92 10.27
C PHE A 87 3.68 -8.87 11.27
N ASN A 88 4.67 -8.42 12.03
CA ASN A 88 5.32 -9.25 13.05
C ASN A 88 4.35 -9.68 14.16
N GLN A 89 3.39 -8.83 14.53
CA GLN A 89 2.35 -9.21 15.51
C GLN A 89 1.39 -10.26 14.92
N LEU A 90 0.96 -10.10 13.67
CA LEU A 90 0.07 -11.04 12.99
C LEU A 90 0.68 -12.43 12.81
N ILE A 91 2.01 -12.52 12.66
CA ILE A 91 2.73 -13.80 12.63
C ILE A 91 2.66 -14.51 13.99
N ILE A 92 2.67 -13.76 15.09
CA ILE A 92 2.61 -14.31 16.46
C ILE A 92 1.17 -14.62 16.87
N ASP A 93 0.25 -13.72 16.56
CA ASP A 93 -1.17 -13.79 16.88
C ASP A 93 -1.99 -13.33 15.66
N GLN A 94 -2.57 -14.28 14.94
CA GLN A 94 -3.37 -13.99 13.75
C GLN A 94 -4.65 -13.20 14.06
N SER A 95 -5.10 -13.19 15.33
CA SER A 95 -6.24 -12.39 15.77
C SER A 95 -5.89 -10.94 16.08
N HIS A 96 -4.60 -10.58 16.03
CA HIS A 96 -4.14 -9.22 16.20
C HIS A 96 -4.83 -8.29 15.20
N VAL A 97 -5.26 -7.13 15.69
CA VAL A 97 -5.81 -6.06 14.86
C VAL A 97 -4.67 -5.07 14.57
N PRO A 98 -4.22 -4.94 13.31
CA PRO A 98 -3.16 -4.01 12.94
C PRO A 98 -3.42 -2.59 13.46
N ALA A 99 -2.40 -1.98 14.07
CA ALA A 99 -2.45 -0.60 14.54
C ALA A 99 -2.27 0.41 13.38
N HIS A 100 -1.61 -0.01 12.30
CA HIS A 100 -1.28 0.78 11.12
C HIS A 100 -1.74 0.07 9.83
N PRO A 101 -3.04 -0.23 9.67
CA PRO A 101 -3.58 -1.02 8.55
C PRO A 101 -3.27 -0.46 7.15
N GLU A 102 -3.12 0.86 7.04
CA GLU A 102 -2.85 1.56 5.77
C GLU A 102 -1.36 1.61 5.38
N SER A 103 -0.46 1.19 6.28
CA SER A 103 0.98 1.36 6.09
C SER A 103 1.50 0.60 4.87
N ALA A 104 1.07 -0.65 4.67
CA ALA A 104 1.51 -1.45 3.54
C ALA A 104 0.95 -0.93 2.20
N PHE A 105 -0.28 -0.40 2.18
CA PHE A 105 -0.85 0.28 1.00
C PHE A 105 -0.02 1.50 0.63
N THR A 106 0.29 2.33 1.63
CA THR A 106 1.09 3.56 1.46
C THR A 106 2.52 3.25 1.00
N ALA A 107 3.10 2.13 1.48
CA ALA A 107 4.39 1.65 1.02
C ALA A 107 4.36 1.27 -0.46
N VAL A 108 3.35 0.50 -0.92
CA VAL A 108 3.19 0.15 -2.34
C VAL A 108 3.05 1.40 -3.20
N GLU A 109 2.17 2.34 -2.84
CA GLU A 109 2.00 3.60 -3.57
C GLU A 109 3.34 4.35 -3.70
N SER A 110 4.09 4.43 -2.59
CA SER A 110 5.36 5.14 -2.55
C SER A 110 6.43 4.46 -3.42
N PHE A 111 6.54 3.13 -3.36
CA PHE A 111 7.50 2.41 -4.20
C PHE A 111 7.12 2.42 -5.67
N GLN A 112 5.83 2.42 -6.01
CA GLN A 112 5.37 2.57 -7.39
C GLN A 112 5.75 3.95 -7.94
N LYS A 113 5.53 5.02 -7.16
CA LYS A 113 5.97 6.36 -7.54
C LYS A 113 7.48 6.51 -7.59
N ALA A 114 8.21 5.83 -6.71
CA ALA A 114 9.66 5.75 -6.78
C ALA A 114 10.09 5.09 -8.11
N TYR A 115 9.48 3.96 -8.48
CA TYR A 115 9.74 3.28 -9.73
C TYR A 115 9.53 4.19 -10.95
N GLU A 116 8.43 4.95 -10.99
CA GLU A 116 8.14 5.90 -12.07
C GLU A 116 9.19 7.02 -12.21
N LEU A 117 9.80 7.43 -11.09
CA LEU A 117 10.81 8.49 -11.05
C LEU A 117 12.25 7.97 -11.14
N ALA A 118 12.44 6.64 -11.13
CA ALA A 118 13.74 6.01 -11.22
C ALA A 118 14.39 6.27 -12.58
N LYS A 119 15.70 6.50 -12.56
CA LYS A 119 16.51 6.75 -13.77
C LYS A 119 17.69 5.80 -13.88
N LYS A 120 18.14 5.23 -12.75
CA LYS A 120 19.29 4.33 -12.70
C LYS A 120 18.85 2.91 -12.41
N LYS A 121 19.61 1.94 -12.91
CA LYS A 121 19.32 0.51 -12.75
C LYS A 121 19.10 0.09 -11.28
N TYR A 122 19.88 0.64 -10.35
CA TYR A 122 19.72 0.31 -8.92
C TYR A 122 18.42 0.90 -8.35
N GLU A 123 17.98 2.06 -8.82
CA GLU A 123 16.75 2.72 -8.36
C GLU A 123 15.52 1.88 -8.72
N PHE A 124 15.45 1.38 -9.95
CA PHE A 124 14.42 0.41 -10.35
C PHE A 124 14.47 -0.87 -9.50
N LYS A 125 15.66 -1.40 -9.25
CA LYS A 125 15.84 -2.61 -8.43
C LYS A 125 15.34 -2.40 -6.99
N ASP A 126 15.66 -1.26 -6.40
CA ASP A 126 15.29 -0.93 -5.01
C ASP A 126 13.77 -0.74 -4.90
N ALA A 127 13.14 -0.01 -5.83
CA ALA A 127 11.69 0.14 -5.88
C ALA A 127 10.97 -1.20 -6.06
N LEU A 128 11.44 -2.08 -6.97
CA LEU A 128 10.85 -3.40 -7.18
C LEU A 128 10.98 -4.30 -5.94
N LYS A 129 12.11 -4.24 -5.24
CA LYS A 129 12.28 -4.95 -3.97
C LYS A 129 11.31 -4.43 -2.90
N GLY A 130 11.13 -3.12 -2.82
CA GLY A 130 10.17 -2.47 -1.94
C GLY A 130 8.74 -2.90 -2.22
N LEU A 131 8.33 -2.91 -3.50
CA LEU A 131 7.01 -3.38 -3.94
C LEU A 131 6.75 -4.82 -3.51
N ALA A 132 7.69 -5.73 -3.75
CA ALA A 132 7.56 -7.13 -3.34
C ALA A 132 7.44 -7.27 -1.80
N SER A 133 8.24 -6.50 -1.05
CA SER A 133 8.20 -6.48 0.43
C SER A 133 6.85 -6.01 0.97
N ALA A 134 6.32 -4.92 0.42
CA ALA A 134 5.06 -4.33 0.87
C ALA A 134 3.85 -5.19 0.46
N ALA A 135 3.84 -5.74 -0.76
CA ALA A 135 2.79 -6.64 -1.22
C ALA A 135 2.77 -7.95 -0.42
N SER A 136 3.92 -8.51 -0.04
CA SER A 136 3.96 -9.68 0.84
C SER A 136 3.27 -9.42 2.19
N LYS A 137 3.45 -8.22 2.78
CA LYS A 137 2.76 -7.83 4.02
C LYS A 137 1.27 -7.59 3.80
N LEU A 138 0.88 -6.97 2.69
CA LEU A 138 -0.53 -6.80 2.32
C LEU A 138 -1.25 -8.14 2.22
N ASN A 139 -0.59 -9.18 1.69
CA ASN A 139 -1.18 -10.51 1.62
C ASN A 139 -1.53 -11.07 3.01
N ILE A 140 -0.71 -10.76 4.01
CA ILE A 140 -0.92 -11.19 5.40
C ILE A 140 -1.99 -10.31 6.08
N PHE A 141 -2.02 -9.01 5.77
CA PHE A 141 -3.07 -8.11 6.24
C PHE A 141 -4.43 -8.51 5.67
N ALA A 142 -4.50 -8.95 4.40
CA ALA A 142 -5.71 -9.48 3.80
C ALA A 142 -6.29 -10.64 4.60
N ASN A 143 -5.45 -11.59 5.03
CA ASN A 143 -5.89 -12.70 5.88
C ASN A 143 -6.49 -12.20 7.22
N SER A 144 -5.87 -11.20 7.85
CA SER A 144 -6.42 -10.57 9.06
C SER A 144 -7.76 -9.90 8.79
N TYR A 145 -7.93 -9.20 7.66
CA TYR A 145 -9.20 -8.61 7.26
C TYR A 145 -10.29 -9.65 7.04
N ILE A 146 -9.96 -10.79 6.41
CA ILE A 146 -10.90 -11.91 6.22
C ILE A 146 -11.38 -12.45 7.57
N GLN A 147 -10.47 -12.67 8.52
CA GLN A 147 -10.83 -13.14 9.87
C GLN A 147 -11.74 -12.15 10.61
N GLN A 148 -11.52 -10.85 10.38
CA GLN A 148 -12.36 -9.77 10.90
C GLN A 148 -13.65 -9.53 10.10
N LYS A 149 -13.91 -10.32 9.04
CA LYS A 149 -15.04 -10.15 8.10
C LYS A 149 -15.07 -8.79 7.39
N LYS A 150 -13.91 -8.13 7.29
CA LYS A 150 -13.67 -6.88 6.56
C LYS A 150 -13.38 -7.20 5.10
N TYR A 151 -14.36 -7.75 4.40
CA TYR A 151 -14.16 -8.32 3.06
C TYR A 151 -13.82 -7.26 1.99
N GLY A 152 -14.28 -6.03 2.15
CA GLY A 152 -13.92 -4.94 1.23
C GLY A 152 -12.44 -4.55 1.35
N GLU A 153 -11.91 -4.48 2.57
CA GLU A 153 -10.50 -4.22 2.84
C GLU A 153 -9.61 -5.40 2.42
N ALA A 154 -10.07 -6.64 2.66
CA ALA A 154 -9.41 -7.83 2.17
C ALA A 154 -9.31 -7.83 0.64
N PHE A 155 -10.42 -7.52 -0.06
CA PHE A 155 -10.43 -7.42 -1.51
C PHE A 155 -9.41 -6.39 -2.02
N LYS A 156 -9.42 -5.17 -1.47
CA LYS A 156 -8.45 -4.12 -1.85
C LYS A 156 -7.00 -4.55 -1.65
N ALA A 157 -6.70 -5.21 -0.53
CA ALA A 157 -5.36 -5.72 -0.26
C ALA A 157 -4.95 -6.80 -1.27
N LEU A 158 -5.81 -7.79 -1.52
CA LEU A 158 -5.55 -8.89 -2.46
C LEU A 158 -5.44 -8.41 -3.90
N GLU A 159 -6.25 -7.44 -4.31
CA GLU A 159 -6.19 -6.84 -5.65
C GLU A 159 -4.88 -6.07 -5.85
N LEU A 160 -4.43 -5.35 -4.82
CA LEU A 160 -3.15 -4.67 -4.88
C LEU A 160 -1.98 -5.66 -4.92
N VAL A 161 -2.05 -6.76 -4.17
CA VAL A 161 -1.08 -7.87 -4.26
C VAL A 161 -1.07 -8.43 -5.68
N TYR A 162 -2.22 -8.74 -6.26
CA TYR A 162 -2.33 -9.26 -7.63
C TYR A 162 -1.74 -8.29 -8.67
N THR A 163 -2.02 -7.00 -8.52
CA THR A 163 -1.49 -5.94 -9.39
C THR A 163 0.03 -5.87 -9.31
N VAL A 164 0.59 -5.85 -8.10
CA VAL A 164 2.05 -5.86 -7.89
C VAL A 164 2.67 -7.16 -8.42
N ASN A 165 1.98 -8.29 -8.27
CA ASN A 165 2.43 -9.59 -8.75
C ASN A 165 2.66 -9.57 -10.27
N ASN A 166 1.66 -9.11 -11.01
CA ASN A 166 1.73 -9.00 -12.47
C ASN A 166 2.82 -8.03 -12.90
N PHE A 167 2.91 -6.88 -12.23
CA PHE A 167 3.95 -5.90 -12.51
C PHE A 167 5.37 -6.45 -12.27
N LEU A 168 5.60 -7.19 -11.19
CA LEU A 168 6.88 -7.85 -10.93
C LEU A 168 7.24 -8.84 -12.05
N LYS A 169 6.27 -9.66 -12.49
CA LYS A 169 6.48 -10.60 -13.60
C LYS A 169 6.82 -9.88 -14.91
N GLU A 170 6.13 -8.79 -15.23
CA GLU A 170 6.43 -7.94 -16.39
C GLU A 170 7.86 -7.38 -16.35
N GLN A 171 8.37 -7.08 -15.15
CA GLN A 171 9.76 -6.64 -14.94
C GLN A 171 10.78 -7.79 -14.82
N GLY A 172 10.36 -9.04 -15.08
CA GLY A 172 11.21 -10.22 -14.95
C GLY A 172 11.69 -10.47 -13.51
N LYS A 173 10.86 -10.16 -12.53
CA LYS A 173 11.06 -10.45 -11.10
C LYS A 173 10.17 -11.58 -10.64
N ASP A 174 10.60 -12.23 -9.57
CA ASP A 174 9.81 -13.24 -8.91
C ASP A 174 8.52 -12.59 -8.36
N PRO A 175 7.36 -13.22 -8.61
CA PRO A 175 6.10 -12.78 -8.02
C PRO A 175 6.09 -13.00 -6.50
N VAL A 176 5.24 -12.24 -5.81
CA VAL A 176 4.93 -12.44 -4.38
C VAL A 176 4.08 -13.70 -4.18
N VAL A 177 3.11 -13.92 -5.07
CA VAL A 177 2.28 -15.13 -5.12
C VAL A 177 2.70 -15.92 -6.35
N ASN A 178 3.25 -17.12 -6.16
CA ASN A 178 3.72 -17.93 -7.27
C ASN A 178 2.55 -18.41 -8.17
N ASP A 179 2.89 -18.94 -9.34
CA ASP A 179 1.90 -19.32 -10.35
C ASP A 179 1.01 -20.49 -9.91
N GLU A 180 1.50 -21.35 -9.01
CA GLU A 180 0.73 -22.47 -8.46
C GLU A 180 -0.36 -22.00 -7.47
N GLU A 181 -0.13 -20.88 -6.79
CA GLU A 181 -1.05 -20.29 -5.82
C GLU A 181 -1.92 -19.17 -6.40
N LEU A 182 -1.61 -18.71 -7.62
CA LEU A 182 -2.24 -17.54 -8.22
C LEU A 182 -3.75 -17.70 -8.43
N ASP A 183 -4.19 -18.87 -8.90
CA ASP A 183 -5.62 -19.15 -9.10
C ASP A 183 -6.39 -19.09 -7.78
N ASN A 184 -5.83 -19.66 -6.72
CA ASN A 184 -6.42 -19.59 -5.38
C ASN A 184 -6.43 -18.15 -4.84
N HIS A 185 -5.37 -17.37 -5.07
CA HIS A 185 -5.35 -15.95 -4.72
C HIS A 185 -6.47 -15.18 -5.43
N VAL A 186 -6.64 -15.38 -6.74
CA VAL A 186 -7.70 -14.73 -7.52
C VAL A 186 -9.08 -15.19 -7.06
N PHE A 187 -9.24 -16.45 -6.69
CA PHE A 187 -10.50 -16.98 -6.14
C PHE A 187 -10.86 -16.30 -4.81
N VAL A 188 -9.92 -16.23 -3.86
CA VAL A 188 -10.15 -15.59 -2.55
C VAL A 188 -10.43 -14.10 -2.74
N MET A 189 -9.73 -13.43 -3.67
CA MET A 189 -9.97 -12.04 -4.04
C MET A 189 -11.40 -11.83 -4.57
N ALA A 190 -11.84 -12.64 -5.53
CA ALA A 190 -13.18 -12.59 -6.10
C ALA A 190 -14.27 -12.85 -5.05
N PHE A 191 -14.03 -13.81 -4.16
CA PHE A 191 -14.92 -14.13 -3.06
C PHE A 191 -15.04 -12.98 -2.05
N CYS A 192 -13.94 -12.32 -1.70
CA CYS A 192 -13.96 -11.12 -0.85
C CYS A 192 -14.74 -9.98 -1.51
N ALA A 193 -14.54 -9.75 -2.82
CA ALA A 193 -15.32 -8.77 -3.57
C ALA A 193 -16.82 -9.06 -3.47
N GLN A 194 -17.23 -10.30 -3.72
CA GLN A 194 -18.63 -10.74 -3.65
C GLN A 194 -19.23 -10.51 -2.26
N LEU A 195 -18.53 -10.92 -1.20
CA LEU A 195 -18.99 -10.76 0.18
C LEU A 195 -19.04 -9.29 0.64
N SER A 196 -18.24 -8.41 0.02
CA SER A 196 -18.30 -6.97 0.25
C SER A 196 -19.43 -6.27 -0.52
N GLY A 197 -20.13 -6.99 -1.41
CA GLY A 197 -21.16 -6.45 -2.29
C GLY A 197 -20.64 -5.91 -3.63
N ASP A 198 -19.33 -5.93 -3.87
CA ASP A 198 -18.72 -5.60 -5.17
C ASP A 198 -18.86 -6.77 -6.15
N LYS A 199 -20.10 -6.96 -6.63
CA LYS A 199 -20.46 -8.03 -7.57
C LYS A 199 -19.79 -7.86 -8.94
N GLU A 200 -19.50 -6.64 -9.35
CA GLU A 200 -18.86 -6.37 -10.65
C GLU A 200 -17.42 -6.92 -10.64
N SER A 201 -16.63 -6.57 -9.63
CA SER A 201 -15.28 -7.10 -9.45
C SER A 201 -15.29 -8.61 -9.26
N ALA A 202 -16.21 -9.13 -8.43
CA ALA A 202 -16.36 -10.58 -8.24
C ALA A 202 -16.59 -11.30 -9.58
N LYS A 203 -17.56 -10.84 -10.37
CA LYS A 203 -17.91 -11.40 -11.67
C LYS A 203 -16.72 -11.36 -12.63
N LYS A 204 -15.99 -10.24 -12.70
CA LYS A 204 -14.77 -10.10 -13.51
C LYS A 204 -13.74 -11.18 -13.18
N TYR A 205 -13.42 -11.36 -11.90
CA TYR A 205 -12.35 -12.28 -11.50
C TYR A 205 -12.78 -13.75 -11.50
N TYR A 206 -14.04 -14.08 -11.20
CA TYR A 206 -14.53 -15.43 -11.44
C TYR A 206 -14.58 -15.78 -12.92
N LYS A 207 -14.98 -14.83 -13.78
CA LYS A 207 -14.92 -15.04 -15.24
C LYS A 207 -13.49 -15.31 -15.70
N GLN A 208 -12.52 -14.58 -15.18
CA GLN A 208 -11.11 -14.81 -15.50
C GLN A 208 -10.69 -16.26 -15.18
N LEU A 209 -11.05 -16.76 -14.00
CA LEU A 209 -10.74 -18.14 -13.60
C LEU A 209 -11.52 -19.19 -14.42
N TYR A 210 -12.79 -18.91 -14.73
CA TYR A 210 -13.62 -19.73 -15.62
C TYR A 210 -13.01 -19.84 -17.02
N ASP A 211 -12.66 -18.72 -17.63
CA ASP A 211 -12.07 -18.66 -18.98
C ASP A 211 -10.70 -19.37 -19.02
N ALA A 212 -9.96 -19.37 -17.92
CA ALA A 212 -8.69 -20.08 -17.77
C ALA A 212 -8.86 -21.60 -17.61
N GLY A 213 -10.08 -22.10 -17.41
CA GLY A 213 -10.35 -23.53 -17.25
C GLY A 213 -9.86 -24.08 -15.92
N THR A 214 -9.95 -23.31 -14.83
CA THR A 214 -9.55 -23.74 -13.49
C THR A 214 -10.24 -25.04 -13.07
N GLU A 215 -9.57 -25.86 -12.25
CA GLU A 215 -10.12 -27.10 -11.68
C GLU A 215 -11.06 -26.85 -10.49
N GLU A 216 -11.07 -25.62 -9.95
CA GLU A 216 -11.88 -25.27 -8.79
C GLU A 216 -13.37 -25.15 -9.14
N ALA A 217 -14.12 -26.24 -8.91
CA ALA A 217 -15.55 -26.33 -9.21
C ALA A 217 -16.39 -25.19 -8.61
N THR A 218 -15.95 -24.63 -7.46
CA THR A 218 -16.63 -23.52 -6.80
C THR A 218 -16.62 -22.24 -7.66
N VAL A 219 -15.62 -22.03 -8.51
CA VAL A 219 -15.58 -20.88 -9.44
C VAL A 219 -16.78 -20.89 -10.38
N TYR A 220 -17.08 -22.03 -10.98
CA TYR A 220 -18.21 -22.20 -11.90
C TYR A 220 -19.54 -21.91 -11.21
N ALA A 221 -19.72 -22.44 -10.00
CA ALA A 221 -20.93 -22.21 -9.21
C ALA A 221 -21.10 -20.73 -8.82
N GLN A 222 -20.05 -20.07 -8.34
CA GLN A 222 -20.11 -18.66 -7.94
C GLN A 222 -20.33 -17.74 -9.15
N TYR A 223 -19.64 -18.01 -10.26
CA TYR A 223 -19.81 -17.24 -11.49
C TYR A 223 -21.24 -17.37 -12.03
N PHE A 224 -21.76 -18.59 -12.13
CA PHE A 224 -23.14 -18.86 -12.55
C PHE A 224 -24.16 -18.16 -11.66
N ASN A 225 -23.99 -18.23 -10.33
CA ASN A 225 -24.92 -17.58 -9.40
C ASN A 225 -24.99 -16.07 -9.62
N LEU A 226 -23.83 -15.41 -9.84
CA LEU A 226 -23.79 -13.99 -10.15
C LEU A 226 -24.48 -13.65 -11.48
N LEU A 227 -24.26 -14.46 -12.52
CA LEU A 227 -24.94 -14.28 -13.81
C LEU A 227 -26.46 -14.45 -13.67
N ASN A 228 -26.91 -15.46 -12.94
CA ASN A 228 -28.33 -15.74 -12.71
C ASN A 228 -29.01 -14.62 -11.88
N GLU A 229 -28.34 -14.09 -10.86
CA GLU A 229 -28.84 -12.94 -10.09
C GLU A 229 -29.05 -11.68 -10.95
N GLU A 230 -28.23 -11.50 -11.99
CA GLU A 230 -28.34 -10.39 -12.94
C GLU A 230 -29.31 -10.68 -14.11
N GLY A 231 -29.83 -11.90 -14.22
CA GLY A 231 -30.64 -12.33 -15.36
C GLY A 231 -29.84 -12.37 -16.67
N ASP A 232 -28.53 -12.60 -16.61
CA ASP A 232 -27.66 -12.68 -17.78
C ASP A 232 -28.00 -13.94 -18.60
N PRO A 233 -28.19 -13.83 -19.93
CA PRO A 233 -28.55 -14.98 -20.78
C PRO A 233 -27.46 -16.05 -20.87
N ASN A 234 -26.23 -15.76 -20.44
CA ASN A 234 -25.16 -16.76 -20.31
C ASN A 234 -25.32 -17.65 -19.06
N ALA A 235 -26.33 -17.42 -18.22
CA ALA A 235 -26.69 -18.28 -17.10
C ALA A 235 -27.56 -19.51 -17.51
N LEU A 236 -27.39 -20.02 -18.74
CA LEU A 236 -28.18 -21.13 -19.32
C LEU A 236 -27.33 -22.38 -19.59
#